data_AF-A0A2L2XWD5-F1
#
_entry.id   AF-A0A2L2XWD5-F1
#
_cell.length_a   1.000
_cell.length_b   1.000
_cell.length_c   1.000
_cell.angle_alpha   90.00
_cell.angle_beta   90.00
_cell.angle_gamma   90.00
#
_symmetry.space_group_name_H-M   'P 1'
#
loop_
_entity.id
_entity.type
_entity.pdbx_description
1 polymer ?
#
loop_
_entity_poly.entity_id
_entity_poly.type
_entity_poly.pdbx_seq_one_letter_code
_entity_poly.pdbx_strand_id
1 'polypeptide(L)'
;ESMAEVEKTADTSVLDRTVFVENLRTSVEKLAKLLKPVYQEKFGDNAISALIRKRDGYEITFMNPEAAKDCIENGFKIDNRQYDGVSLSNSDLLVNLNPVPAYVDDAALTKKLQDLGCTIVGDVKRVQVEGIETGRRKIIVRLPQNMRSLPRAVIVKCNGRDERIECYHRNQRIRKNTR
;
A
#
# COMPACT_ATOMS: atom_id res chain seq x y z
N GLU A 1 -1.64 5.81 48.90
CA GLU A 1 -1.13 4.99 47.78
C GLU A 1 -1.50 5.68 46.48
N SER A 2 -0.51 6.11 45.71
CA SER A 2 -0.67 6.80 44.43
C SER A 2 -0.88 5.77 43.33
N MET A 3 -2.06 5.77 42.70
CA MET A 3 -2.30 5.02 41.47
C MET A 3 -1.60 5.75 40.33
N ALA A 4 -0.49 5.18 39.86
CA ALA A 4 0.11 5.55 38.59
C ALA A 4 -0.77 4.98 37.46
N GLU A 5 -1.38 5.86 36.68
CA GLU A 5 -1.95 5.51 35.38
C GLU A 5 -0.81 5.08 34.46
N VAL A 6 -0.74 3.78 34.17
CA VAL A 6 0.12 3.26 33.11
C VAL A 6 -0.58 3.59 31.79
N GLU A 7 -0.15 4.67 31.14
CA GLU A 7 -0.47 4.95 29.74
C GLU A 7 -0.08 3.72 28.90
N LYS A 8 -1.09 2.97 28.44
CA LYS A 8 -0.91 2.02 27.35
C LYS A 8 -0.57 2.82 26.10
N THR A 9 0.71 2.92 25.77
CA THR A 9 1.15 3.32 24.44
C THR A 9 0.49 2.40 23.42
N ALA A 10 -0.43 2.96 22.64
CA ALA A 10 -1.07 2.27 21.54
C ALA A 10 0.04 1.75 20.61
N ASP A 11 0.00 0.45 20.32
CA ASP A 11 0.96 -0.23 19.45
C ASP A 11 0.75 0.30 18.02
N THR A 12 1.34 1.47 17.71
CA THR A 12 1.23 2.10 16.40
C THR A 12 1.81 1.17 15.36
N SER A 13 1.03 0.91 14.30
CA SER A 13 1.43 -0.08 13.30
C SER A 13 2.73 0.35 12.63
N VAL A 14 3.56 -0.61 12.21
CA VAL A 14 4.81 -0.30 11.48
C VAL A 14 4.55 0.60 10.28
N LEU A 15 3.39 0.46 9.63
CA LEU A 15 2.97 1.29 8.50
C LEU A 15 2.85 2.78 8.87
N ASP A 16 2.37 3.10 10.07
CA ASP A 16 2.17 4.49 10.52
C ASP A 16 3.50 5.23 10.72
N ARG A 17 4.59 4.48 10.91
CA ARG A 17 5.96 4.99 11.02
C ARG A 17 6.81 4.70 9.78
N THR A 18 6.20 4.27 8.67
CA THR A 18 6.88 4.05 7.39
C THR A 18 6.42 5.05 6.33
N VAL A 19 7.38 5.65 5.64
CA VAL A 19 7.16 6.59 4.54
C VAL A 19 7.83 6.10 3.27
N PHE A 20 7.32 6.53 2.12
CA PHE A 20 8.00 6.39 0.84
C PHE A 20 8.54 7.74 0.36
N VAL A 21 9.77 7.75 -0.15
CA VAL A 21 10.40 8.94 -0.73
C VAL A 21 10.73 8.66 -2.18
N GLU A 22 10.03 9.34 -3.08
CA GLU A 22 10.18 9.19 -4.52
C GLU A 22 11.41 9.91 -5.09
N ASN A 23 11.86 9.47 -6.27
CA ASN A 23 12.94 10.07 -7.06
C ASN A 23 14.30 10.16 -6.34
N LEU A 24 14.49 9.36 -5.29
CA LEU A 24 15.71 9.32 -4.52
C LEU A 24 16.64 8.21 -5.03
N ARG A 25 17.64 8.59 -5.84
CA ARG A 25 18.52 7.65 -6.55
C ARG A 25 19.82 7.32 -5.83
N THR A 26 20.17 8.05 -4.77
CA THR A 26 21.35 7.86 -3.90
C THR A 26 21.48 6.41 -3.41
N SER A 27 22.71 5.89 -3.22
CA SER A 27 22.91 4.55 -2.66
C SER A 27 22.43 4.48 -1.20
N VAL A 28 22.13 3.27 -0.71
CA VAL A 28 21.61 3.07 0.66
C VAL A 28 22.64 3.59 1.69
N GLU A 29 23.92 3.32 1.46
CA GLU A 29 25.02 3.67 2.35
C GLU A 29 25.24 5.18 2.42
N LYS A 30 25.26 5.86 1.25
CA LYS A 30 25.38 7.33 1.20
C LYS A 30 24.15 7.96 1.85
N LEU A 31 22.95 7.43 1.58
CA LEU A 31 21.73 7.95 2.15
C LEU A 31 21.68 7.78 3.68
N ALA A 32 22.06 6.62 4.21
CA ALA A 32 22.12 6.38 5.64
C ALA A 32 23.09 7.34 6.35
N LYS A 33 24.27 7.61 5.75
CA LYS A 33 25.24 8.58 6.28
C LYS A 33 24.69 10.01 6.33
N LEU A 34 23.84 10.38 5.37
CA LEU A 34 23.21 11.70 5.30
C LEU A 34 22.03 11.84 6.27
N LEU A 35 21.15 10.83 6.33
CA LEU A 35 19.92 10.91 7.11
C LEU A 35 20.12 10.63 8.60
N LYS A 36 21.06 9.74 8.96
CA LYS A 36 21.31 9.39 10.36
C LYS A 36 21.52 10.62 11.25
N PRO A 37 22.45 11.56 10.97
CA PRO A 37 22.65 12.72 11.84
C PRO A 37 21.41 13.63 11.91
N VAL A 38 20.74 13.85 10.77
CA VAL A 38 19.55 14.72 10.67
C VAL A 38 18.41 14.25 11.57
N TYR A 39 18.12 12.95 11.54
CA TYR A 39 17.03 12.40 12.35
C TYR A 39 17.48 12.08 13.78
N GLN A 40 18.78 11.82 14.01
CA GLN A 40 19.32 11.62 15.36
C GLN A 40 19.25 12.90 16.21
N GLU A 41 19.56 14.05 15.61
CA GLU A 41 19.49 15.34 16.31
C GLU A 41 18.06 15.69 16.77
N LYS A 42 17.06 15.37 15.93
CA LYS A 42 15.66 15.71 16.19
C LYS A 42 14.92 14.68 17.04
N PHE A 43 15.22 13.39 16.87
CA PHE A 43 14.39 12.29 17.37
C PHE A 43 15.17 11.25 18.18
N GLY A 44 16.46 11.51 18.45
CA GLY A 44 17.31 10.65 19.26
C GLY A 44 17.99 9.52 18.49
N ASP A 45 18.80 8.75 19.20
CA ASP A 45 19.62 7.69 18.62
C ASP A 45 18.78 6.64 17.88
N ASN A 46 19.29 6.20 16.73
CA ASN A 46 18.67 5.17 15.89
C ASN A 46 17.22 5.50 15.43
N ALA A 47 16.89 6.79 15.22
CA ALA A 47 15.58 7.23 14.74
C ALA A 47 15.07 6.53 13.46
N ILE A 48 15.97 5.99 12.62
CA ILE A 48 15.63 5.21 11.41
C ILE A 48 15.90 3.73 11.70
N SER A 49 14.86 2.90 11.60
CA SER A 49 14.94 1.45 11.81
C SER A 49 15.26 0.67 10.53
N ALA A 50 14.76 1.13 9.37
CA ALA A 50 14.98 0.47 8.09
C ALA A 50 14.99 1.46 6.93
N LEU A 51 15.82 1.16 5.94
CA LEU A 51 15.98 1.95 4.71
C LEU A 51 16.02 1.00 3.51
N ILE A 52 14.89 0.83 2.82
CA ILE A 52 14.72 -0.20 1.78
C ILE A 52 14.62 0.46 0.41
N ARG A 53 15.55 0.12 -0.50
CA ARG A 53 15.50 0.58 -1.88
C ARG A 53 14.30 -0.02 -2.62
N LYS A 54 13.55 0.82 -3.32
CA LYS A 54 12.52 0.45 -4.31
C LYS A 54 12.91 0.96 -5.69
N ARG A 55 12.10 0.63 -6.70
CA ARG A 55 12.34 1.00 -8.10
C ARG A 55 12.63 2.49 -8.28
N ASP A 56 11.78 3.34 -7.71
CA ASP A 56 11.83 4.80 -7.91
C ASP A 56 12.08 5.59 -6.62
N GLY A 57 12.66 4.97 -5.58
CA GLY A 57 12.82 5.66 -4.30
C GLY A 57 13.20 4.74 -3.14
N TYR A 58 12.89 5.20 -1.92
CA TYR A 58 13.14 4.48 -0.68
C TYR A 58 11.89 4.37 0.17
N GLU A 59 11.69 3.20 0.76
CA GLU A 59 10.78 3.01 1.88
C GLU A 59 11.61 3.16 3.17
N ILE A 60 11.27 4.15 3.98
CA ILE A 60 11.99 4.51 5.21
C ILE A 60 11.07 4.22 6.39
N THR A 61 11.50 3.35 7.30
CA THR A 61 10.76 3.06 8.54
C THR A 61 11.46 3.70 9.72
N PHE A 62 10.77 4.57 10.43
CA PHE A 62 11.27 5.25 11.62
C PHE A 62 10.97 4.45 12.88
N MET A 63 11.71 4.74 13.96
CA MET A 63 11.43 4.13 15.28
C MET A 63 10.20 4.76 15.92
N ASN A 64 10.02 6.08 15.76
CA ASN A 64 8.89 6.85 16.28
C ASN A 64 7.95 7.34 15.16
N PRO A 65 6.63 7.37 15.38
CA PRO A 65 5.66 7.94 14.42
C PRO A 65 5.90 9.42 14.13
N GLU A 66 6.45 10.18 15.09
CA GLU A 66 6.71 11.62 14.92
C GLU A 66 7.76 11.93 13.85
N ALA A 67 8.81 11.11 13.71
CA ALA A 67 9.79 11.30 12.64
C ALA A 67 9.20 10.98 11.25
N ALA A 68 8.30 9.99 11.18
CA ALA A 68 7.56 9.72 9.95
C ALA A 68 6.68 10.91 9.56
N LYS A 69 6.02 11.52 10.54
CA LYS A 69 5.21 12.73 10.35
C LYS A 69 6.06 13.93 9.92
N ASP A 70 7.20 14.18 10.56
CA ASP A 70 8.15 15.24 10.16
C ASP A 70 8.65 15.02 8.71
N CYS A 71 8.94 13.78 8.34
CA CYS A 71 9.36 13.46 6.97
C CYS A 71 8.24 13.72 5.94
N ILE A 72 6.97 13.52 6.30
CA ILE A 72 5.82 13.82 5.44
C ILE A 72 5.57 15.33 5.33
N GLU A 73 5.63 16.05 6.45
CA GLU A 73 5.28 17.48 6.50
C GLU A 73 6.41 18.38 6.00
N ASN A 74 7.66 18.06 6.34
CA ASN A 74 8.82 18.91 6.11
C ASN A 74 9.83 18.30 5.14
N GLY A 75 9.75 16.99 4.87
CA GLY A 75 10.72 16.29 4.04
C GLY A 75 12.16 16.39 4.56
N PHE A 76 13.13 16.27 3.66
CA PHE A 76 14.53 16.51 3.96
C PHE A 76 15.29 17.00 2.71
N LYS A 77 16.47 17.59 2.92
CA LYS A 77 17.33 18.09 1.85
C LYS A 77 18.58 17.23 1.68
N ILE A 78 18.91 16.90 0.44
CA ILE A 78 20.18 16.29 0.05
C ILE A 78 20.71 17.07 -1.16
N ASP A 79 21.98 17.49 -1.11
CA ASP A 79 22.64 18.18 -2.22
C ASP A 79 21.79 19.33 -2.80
N ASN A 80 21.23 20.17 -1.91
CA ASN A 80 20.34 21.30 -2.21
C ASN A 80 18.98 20.97 -2.86
N ARG A 81 18.60 19.68 -2.91
CA ARG A 81 17.31 19.21 -3.40
C ARG A 81 16.42 18.76 -2.26
N GLN A 82 15.16 19.22 -2.28
CA GLN A 82 14.11 18.82 -1.36
C GLN A 82 13.53 17.45 -1.76
N TYR A 83 13.30 16.60 -0.77
CA TYR A 83 12.67 15.30 -0.90
C TYR A 83 11.55 15.17 0.13
N ASP A 84 10.33 14.96 -0.35
CA ASP A 84 9.15 14.86 0.51
C ASP A 84 8.77 13.39 0.71
N GLY A 85 8.46 13.03 1.96
CA GLY A 85 7.92 11.73 2.30
C GLY A 85 6.43 11.66 1.96
N VAL A 86 5.96 10.47 1.57
CA VAL A 86 4.54 10.18 1.47
C VAL A 86 4.17 9.00 2.36
N SER A 87 3.05 9.13 3.06
CA SER A 87 2.48 8.04 3.84
C SER A 87 2.24 6.83 2.94
N LEU A 88 2.64 5.64 3.38
CA LEU A 88 2.23 4.42 2.71
C LEU A 88 0.73 4.24 2.91
N SER A 89 -0.03 4.34 1.83
CA SER A 89 -1.41 3.88 1.80
C SER A 89 -1.51 2.67 0.87
N ASN A 90 -2.49 1.81 1.14
CA ASN A 90 -2.83 0.78 0.17
C ASN A 90 -3.30 1.46 -1.12
N SER A 91 -2.45 1.37 -2.13
CA SER A 91 -2.75 1.90 -3.44
C SER A 91 -3.93 1.18 -4.07
N ASP A 92 -4.70 1.91 -4.87
CA ASP A 92 -5.66 1.31 -5.79
C ASP A 92 -4.93 0.31 -6.71
N LEU A 93 -5.31 -0.96 -6.60
CA LEU A 93 -4.76 -2.09 -7.34
C LEU A 93 -5.66 -2.42 -8.52
N LEU A 94 -5.06 -2.50 -9.71
CA LEU A 94 -5.69 -3.16 -10.84
C LEU A 94 -5.62 -4.68 -10.65
N VAL A 95 -6.76 -5.30 -10.42
CA VAL A 95 -6.93 -6.75 -10.28
C VAL A 95 -7.46 -7.30 -11.60
N ASN A 96 -6.77 -8.30 -12.12
CA ASN A 96 -7.27 -9.11 -13.24
C ASN A 96 -7.86 -10.39 -12.65
N LEU A 97 -9.14 -10.60 -12.91
CA LEU A 97 -9.88 -11.80 -12.54
C LEU A 97 -9.95 -12.71 -13.77
N ASN A 98 -9.48 -13.95 -13.64
CA ASN A 98 -9.39 -14.88 -14.75
C ASN A 98 -9.28 -16.35 -14.27
N PRO A 99 -10.03 -17.31 -14.84
CA PRO A 99 -11.16 -17.12 -15.75
C PRO A 99 -12.44 -16.74 -14.99
N VAL A 100 -13.27 -15.92 -15.62
CA VAL A 100 -14.63 -15.57 -15.17
C VAL A 100 -15.60 -16.12 -16.21
N PRO A 101 -16.43 -17.13 -15.86
CA PRO A 101 -17.46 -17.64 -16.75
C PRO A 101 -18.47 -16.56 -17.15
N ALA A 102 -19.04 -16.65 -18.36
CA ALA A 102 -19.94 -15.63 -18.89
C ALA A 102 -21.24 -15.45 -18.08
N TYR A 103 -21.67 -16.48 -17.34
CA TYR A 103 -22.84 -16.44 -16.46
C TYR A 103 -22.55 -15.85 -15.08
N VAL A 104 -21.30 -15.52 -14.75
CA VAL A 104 -20.96 -14.85 -13.50
C VAL A 104 -21.14 -13.35 -13.67
N ASP A 105 -22.09 -12.81 -12.93
CA ASP A 105 -22.39 -11.38 -12.96
C ASP A 105 -21.29 -10.55 -12.30
N ASP A 106 -21.02 -9.37 -12.87
CA ASP A 106 -20.04 -8.44 -12.33
C ASP A 106 -20.39 -8.02 -10.88
N ALA A 107 -21.68 -7.99 -10.53
CA ALA A 107 -22.17 -7.75 -9.17
C ALA A 107 -21.74 -8.83 -8.16
N ALA A 108 -21.66 -10.10 -8.58
CA ALA A 108 -21.19 -11.18 -7.71
C ALA A 108 -19.68 -11.06 -7.45
N LEU A 109 -18.92 -10.60 -8.45
CA LEU A 109 -17.48 -10.33 -8.33
C LEU A 109 -17.22 -9.17 -7.36
N THR A 110 -17.90 -8.05 -7.56
CA THR A 110 -17.72 -6.85 -6.71
C THR A 110 -18.12 -7.14 -5.28
N LYS A 111 -19.26 -7.81 -5.06
CA LYS A 111 -19.68 -8.24 -3.73
C LYS A 111 -18.62 -9.10 -3.06
N LYS A 112 -18.06 -10.10 -3.76
CA LYS A 112 -17.02 -10.95 -3.16
C LYS A 112 -15.77 -10.17 -2.75
N LEU A 113 -15.37 -9.18 -3.53
CA LEU A 113 -14.22 -8.32 -3.21
C LEU A 113 -14.53 -7.38 -2.03
N GLN A 114 -15.75 -6.87 -1.94
CA GLN A 114 -16.23 -6.09 -0.80
C GLN A 114 -16.30 -6.92 0.49
N ASP A 115 -16.72 -8.18 0.41
CA ASP A 115 -16.72 -9.12 1.54
C ASP A 115 -15.29 -9.38 2.07
N LEU A 116 -14.26 -9.21 1.22
CA LEU A 116 -12.85 -9.26 1.61
C LEU A 116 -12.33 -7.92 2.16
N GLY A 117 -13.21 -6.92 2.34
CA GLY A 117 -12.89 -5.60 2.85
C GLY A 117 -12.35 -4.63 1.79
N CYS A 118 -12.39 -4.97 0.50
CA CYS A 118 -11.89 -4.08 -0.54
C CYS A 118 -12.92 -3.00 -0.89
N THR A 119 -12.46 -1.77 -1.14
CA THR A 119 -13.27 -0.72 -1.76
C THR A 119 -13.18 -0.84 -3.28
N ILE A 120 -14.31 -0.87 -3.99
CA ILE A 120 -14.33 -0.88 -5.45
C ILE A 120 -14.08 0.54 -5.98
N VAL A 121 -13.10 0.69 -6.86
CA VAL A 121 -12.67 1.98 -7.44
C VAL A 121 -12.96 1.95 -8.94
N GLY A 122 -14.22 2.10 -9.32
CA GLY A 122 -14.68 2.13 -10.72
C GLY A 122 -15.22 0.80 -11.24
N ASP A 123 -15.64 0.80 -12.50
CA ASP A 123 -16.42 -0.29 -13.10
C ASP A 123 -15.57 -1.51 -13.48
N VAL A 124 -16.25 -2.67 -13.56
CA VAL A 124 -15.65 -3.91 -14.08
C VAL A 124 -15.49 -3.80 -15.59
N LYS A 125 -14.24 -3.85 -16.06
CA LYS A 125 -13.92 -3.88 -17.49
C LYS A 125 -13.83 -5.32 -17.99
N ARG A 126 -14.71 -5.66 -18.93
CA ARG A 126 -14.70 -6.94 -19.65
C ARG A 126 -13.69 -6.90 -20.79
N VAL A 127 -12.78 -7.87 -20.85
CA VAL A 127 -11.80 -7.94 -21.95
C VAL A 127 -12.37 -8.79 -23.09
N GLN A 128 -12.48 -8.16 -24.26
CA GLN A 128 -12.94 -8.80 -25.48
C GLN A 128 -11.82 -8.85 -26.53
N VAL A 129 -11.90 -9.84 -27.41
CA VAL A 129 -11.10 -9.95 -28.65
C VAL A 129 -12.11 -10.17 -29.77
N GLU A 130 -12.12 -9.29 -30.77
CA GLU A 130 -13.08 -9.34 -31.89
C GLU A 130 -14.55 -9.41 -31.44
N GLY A 131 -14.90 -8.68 -30.36
CA GLY A 131 -16.25 -8.69 -29.77
C GLY A 131 -16.56 -9.91 -28.90
N ILE A 132 -15.68 -10.90 -28.81
CA ILE A 132 -15.86 -12.11 -28.02
C ILE A 132 -15.25 -11.92 -26.63
N GLU A 133 -16.03 -12.17 -25.57
CA GLU A 133 -15.53 -12.10 -24.20
C GLU A 133 -14.49 -13.20 -23.90
N THR A 134 -13.34 -12.80 -23.37
CA THR A 134 -12.21 -13.73 -23.11
C THR A 134 -12.25 -14.39 -21.73
N GLY A 135 -13.31 -14.17 -20.95
CA GLY A 135 -13.38 -14.56 -19.53
C GLY A 135 -12.46 -13.74 -18.60
N ARG A 136 -11.72 -12.76 -19.12
CA ARG A 136 -10.92 -11.84 -18.29
C ARG A 136 -11.76 -10.63 -17.88
N ARG A 137 -11.75 -10.32 -16.58
CA ARG A 137 -12.30 -9.07 -16.02
C ARG A 137 -11.18 -8.26 -15.37
N LYS A 138 -11.25 -6.95 -15.49
CA LYS A 138 -10.35 -6.00 -14.85
C LYS A 138 -11.13 -5.09 -13.93
N ILE A 139 -10.72 -5.00 -12.68
CA ILE A 139 -11.35 -4.13 -11.68
C ILE A 139 -10.26 -3.42 -10.90
N ILE A 140 -10.46 -2.15 -10.58
CA ILE A 140 -9.56 -1.43 -9.69
C ILE A 140 -10.18 -1.47 -8.29
N VAL A 141 -9.40 -1.87 -7.30
CA VAL A 141 -9.86 -1.95 -5.90
C VAL A 141 -8.82 -1.36 -4.97
N ARG A 142 -9.27 -0.78 -3.85
CA ARG A 142 -8.41 -0.43 -2.73
C ARG A 142 -8.47 -1.53 -1.69
N LEU A 143 -7.32 -2.06 -1.30
CA LEU A 143 -7.24 -3.08 -0.25
C LEU A 143 -7.44 -2.45 1.14
N PRO A 144 -8.08 -3.16 2.09
CA PRO A 144 -8.16 -2.69 3.48
C PRO A 144 -6.77 -2.62 4.09
N GLN A 145 -6.53 -1.68 5.02
CA GLN A 145 -5.19 -1.36 5.56
C GLN A 145 -4.39 -2.57 6.05
N ASN A 146 -5.06 -3.61 6.56
CA ASN A 146 -4.47 -4.84 7.05
C ASN A 146 -4.16 -5.89 5.96
N MET A 147 -4.45 -5.63 4.68
CA MET A 147 -4.27 -6.56 3.57
C MET A 147 -3.24 -6.04 2.56
N ARG A 148 -2.18 -6.81 2.33
CA ARG A 148 -1.13 -6.47 1.34
C ARG A 148 -1.46 -6.94 -0.08
N SER A 149 -2.23 -8.01 -0.19
CA SER A 149 -2.56 -8.68 -1.45
C SER A 149 -3.90 -9.40 -1.32
N LEU A 150 -4.64 -9.52 -2.42
CA LEU A 150 -5.76 -10.44 -2.48
C LEU A 150 -5.27 -11.90 -2.41
N PRO A 151 -6.13 -12.82 -1.97
CA PRO A 151 -5.91 -14.24 -2.15
C PRO A 151 -5.64 -14.56 -3.63
N ARG A 152 -4.81 -15.57 -3.90
CA ARG A 152 -4.48 -16.01 -5.27
C ARG A 152 -5.73 -16.38 -6.09
N ALA A 153 -6.77 -16.87 -5.43
CA ALA A 153 -8.08 -17.12 -5.99
C ALA A 153 -9.17 -16.92 -4.94
N VAL A 154 -10.37 -16.60 -5.40
CA VAL A 154 -11.57 -16.43 -4.59
C VAL A 154 -12.67 -17.35 -5.08
N ILE A 155 -13.56 -17.76 -4.18
CA ILE A 155 -14.79 -18.45 -4.53
C ILE A 155 -15.91 -17.43 -4.64
N VAL A 156 -16.52 -17.33 -5.82
CA VAL A 156 -17.66 -16.46 -6.10
C VAL A 156 -18.91 -17.32 -6.22
N LYS A 157 -19.91 -17.01 -5.42
CA LYS A 157 -21.21 -17.68 -5.49
C LYS A 157 -22.09 -16.96 -6.50
N CYS A 158 -22.52 -17.66 -7.53
CA CYS A 158 -23.42 -17.12 -8.55
C CYS A 158 -24.35 -18.22 -9.05
N ASN A 159 -25.66 -17.94 -9.12
CA ASN A 159 -26.66 -18.86 -9.66
C ASN A 159 -26.61 -20.28 -9.06
N GLY A 160 -26.41 -20.37 -7.74
CA GLY A 160 -26.32 -21.64 -7.00
C GLY A 160 -25.04 -22.44 -7.24
N ARG A 161 -24.03 -21.86 -7.90
CA ARG A 161 -22.71 -22.46 -8.14
C ARG A 161 -21.61 -21.68 -7.43
N ASP A 162 -20.56 -22.40 -7.07
CA ASP A 162 -19.34 -21.87 -6.49
C ASP A 162 -18.25 -21.88 -7.58
N GLU A 163 -17.91 -20.69 -8.08
CA GLU A 163 -16.89 -20.52 -9.12
C GLU A 163 -15.56 -20.09 -8.52
N ARG A 164 -14.51 -20.83 -8.84
CA ARG A 164 -13.15 -20.47 -8.44
C ARG A 164 -12.55 -19.52 -9.46
N ILE A 165 -12.33 -18.28 -9.06
CA ILE A 165 -11.81 -17.21 -9.91
C ILE A 165 -10.44 -16.79 -9.40
N GLU A 166 -9.44 -16.82 -10.26
CA GLU A 166 -8.10 -16.41 -9.85
C GLU A 166 -7.93 -14.90 -9.89
N CYS A 167 -7.21 -14.37 -8.91
CA CYS A 167 -6.92 -12.94 -8.79
C CYS A 167 -5.45 -12.69 -9.12
N TYR A 168 -5.20 -11.76 -10.04
CA TYR A 168 -3.87 -11.35 -10.46
C TYR A 168 -3.70 -9.84 -10.31
N HIS A 169 -2.80 -9.43 -9.43
CA HIS A 169 -2.39 -8.04 -9.30
C HIS A 169 -0.86 -7.98 -9.13
N ARG A 170 -0.19 -6.99 -9.73
CA ARG A 170 1.22 -6.71 -9.42
C ARG A 170 1.26 -5.81 -8.19
N ASN A 171 2.11 -6.12 -7.22
CA ASN A 171 2.19 -5.40 -5.95
C ASN A 171 2.28 -3.88 -6.14
N GLN A 172 1.52 -3.21 -5.27
CA GLN A 172 1.25 -1.79 -5.07
C GLN A 172 2.10 -0.78 -5.86
N ARG A 173 1.42 0.07 -6.63
CA ARG A 173 1.96 1.39 -7.01
C ARG A 173 1.71 2.31 -5.83
N ILE A 174 2.69 2.52 -4.95
CA ILE A 174 2.63 3.59 -3.95
C ILE A 174 2.22 4.87 -4.69
N ARG A 175 1.06 5.43 -4.35
CA ARG A 175 0.58 6.70 -4.92
C ARG A 175 0.68 7.76 -3.83
N LYS A 176 1.09 8.97 -4.24
CA LYS A 176 0.95 10.17 -3.42
C LYS A 176 -0.51 10.31 -2.98
N ASN A 177 -0.75 10.45 -1.68
CA ASN A 177 -1.96 11.09 -1.20
C ASN A 177 -1.85 12.57 -1.59
N THR A 178 -2.32 12.93 -2.78
CA THR A 178 -2.63 14.33 -3.08
C THR A 178 -3.91 14.67 -2.31
N ARG A 179 -3.75 15.44 -1.24
CA ARG A 179 -4.85 16.20 -0.62
C ARG A 179 -5.45 17.16 -1.64
#